data_AF-A0A2E9NTA9-F1
#
_entry.id   AF-A0A2E9NTA9-F1
#
_cell.length_a   1.000
_cell.length_b   1.000
_cell.length_c   1.000
_cell.angle_alpha   90.00
_cell.angle_beta   90.00
_cell.angle_gamma   90.00
#
_symmetry.space_group_name_H-M   'P 1'
#
loop_
_entity.id
_entity.type
_entity.pdbx_description
1 polymer ?
#
loop_
_entity_poly.entity_id
_entity_poly.type
_entity_poly.pdbx_seq_one_letter_code
_entity_poly.pdbx_strand_id
1 'polypeptide(L)'
;EWFKTQESATVVVDYAHTPDALEKALIACRSHCTGEVWSVFGCGGERDPGKRPLMGHIASELSDHVVLTSDNPRFESPLQIIGEIRSGMTKNPILEEADRAKAIQFAVKTAAPEDYVLLAGKGHESEQLIGHLTEPLSDRLEVTRLLGCKGQGAQHAS
;
A
#
# COMPACT_ATOMS: atom_id res chain seq x y z
N GLU A 1 10.36 2.19 -5.40
CA GLU A 1 10.67 1.44 -6.66
C GLU A 1 9.37 1.29 -7.45
N TRP A 2 9.40 1.13 -8.77
CA TRP A 2 8.17 0.95 -9.55
C TRP A 2 8.26 -0.20 -10.55
N PHE A 3 7.11 -0.73 -10.96
CA PHE A 3 6.94 -1.91 -11.81
C PHE A 3 5.87 -1.57 -12.86
N LYS A 4 6.10 -1.99 -14.11
CA LYS A 4 5.16 -1.72 -15.20
C LYS A 4 5.31 -2.73 -16.33
N THR A 5 4.17 -3.16 -16.88
CA THR A 5 4.08 -3.83 -18.18
C THR A 5 3.11 -3.06 -19.09
N GLN A 6 2.96 -3.44 -20.35
CA GLN A 6 2.02 -2.76 -21.27
C GLN A 6 0.55 -3.00 -20.90
N GLU A 7 0.25 -4.09 -20.20
CA GLU A 7 -1.12 -4.57 -19.92
C GLU A 7 -1.52 -4.40 -18.45
N SER A 8 -0.71 -3.71 -17.64
CA SER A 8 -0.94 -3.54 -16.20
C SER A 8 -0.74 -2.12 -15.73
N ALA A 9 -1.41 -1.78 -14.63
CA ALA A 9 -1.20 -0.53 -13.90
C ALA A 9 0.27 -0.35 -13.53
N THR A 10 0.70 0.90 -13.34
CA THR A 10 2.03 1.18 -12.79
C THR A 10 2.00 0.94 -11.28
N VAL A 11 2.76 -0.03 -10.79
CA VAL A 11 2.81 -0.36 -9.36
C VAL A 11 4.03 0.27 -8.72
N VAL A 12 3.85 1.07 -7.67
CA VAL A 12 4.91 1.74 -6.91
C VAL A 12 5.01 1.10 -5.53
N VAL A 13 6.20 0.67 -5.13
CA VAL A 13 6.48 0.15 -3.78
C VAL A 13 7.30 1.17 -3.02
N ASP A 14 6.78 1.63 -1.88
CA ASP A 14 7.37 2.70 -1.06
C ASP A 14 7.35 2.39 0.44
N TYR A 15 8.29 2.98 1.20
CA TYR A 15 8.40 2.82 2.65
C TYR A 15 7.53 3.80 3.45
N ALA A 16 6.69 4.60 2.79
CA ALA A 16 5.80 5.56 3.42
C ALA A 16 4.89 4.92 4.48
N HIS A 17 5.27 5.09 5.76
CA HIS A 17 4.57 4.54 6.93
C HIS A 17 4.21 5.62 7.96
N THR A 18 4.29 6.90 7.57
CA THR A 18 3.86 8.06 8.35
C THR A 18 2.84 8.87 7.53
N PRO A 19 1.99 9.70 8.16
CA PRO A 19 1.01 10.53 7.44
C PRO A 19 1.66 11.41 6.34
N ASP A 20 2.69 12.17 6.70
CA ASP A 20 3.42 13.07 5.76
C ASP A 20 4.08 12.30 4.61
N ALA A 21 4.67 11.13 4.88
CA ALA A 21 5.28 10.32 3.83
C ALA A 21 4.23 9.73 2.87
N LEU A 22 3.08 9.29 3.41
CA LEU A 22 1.99 8.75 2.60
C LEU A 22 1.40 9.83 1.69
N GLU A 23 1.16 11.03 2.23
CA GLU A 23 0.69 12.19 1.46
C GLU A 23 1.63 12.51 0.29
N LYS A 24 2.93 12.63 0.56
CA LYS A 24 3.93 12.92 -0.48
C LYS A 24 3.99 11.84 -1.55
N ALA A 25 3.92 10.57 -1.15
CA ALA A 25 3.93 9.45 -2.09
C ALA A 25 2.68 9.45 -3.00
N LEU A 26 1.49 9.73 -2.44
CA LEU A 26 0.25 9.81 -3.20
C LEU A 26 0.22 11.00 -4.16
N ILE A 27 0.68 12.18 -3.72
CA ILE A 27 0.83 13.36 -4.58
C ILE A 27 1.77 13.06 -5.76
N ALA A 28 2.91 12.41 -5.49
CA ALA A 28 3.85 12.01 -6.55
C ALA A 28 3.23 10.98 -7.52
N CYS A 29 2.48 9.99 -7.01
CA CYS A 29 1.76 9.04 -7.88
C CYS A 29 0.76 9.78 -8.77
N ARG A 30 -0.02 10.70 -8.20
CA ARG A 30 -1.00 11.49 -8.94
C ARG A 30 -0.37 12.32 -10.06
N SER A 31 0.79 12.94 -9.83
CA SER A 31 1.45 13.76 -10.87
C SER A 31 1.89 12.97 -12.11
N HIS A 32 2.01 11.65 -12.00
CA HIS A 32 2.39 10.76 -13.10
C HIS A 32 1.23 9.88 -13.61
N CYS A 33 0.08 9.90 -12.93
CA CYS A 33 -1.06 9.05 -13.24
C CYS A 33 -2.06 9.75 -14.18
N THR A 34 -2.43 9.08 -15.26
CA THR A 34 -3.49 9.52 -16.18
C THR A 34 -4.84 8.86 -15.92
N GLY A 35 -4.85 7.72 -15.21
CA GLY A 35 -6.05 7.03 -14.75
C GLY A 35 -6.32 7.29 -13.27
N GLU A 36 -6.67 6.22 -12.55
CA GLU A 36 -6.99 6.25 -11.12
C GLU A 36 -5.76 5.94 -10.24
N VAL A 37 -5.71 6.55 -9.06
CA VAL A 37 -4.68 6.30 -8.05
C VAL A 37 -5.25 5.40 -6.96
N TRP A 38 -4.64 4.24 -6.82
CA TRP A 38 -4.92 3.23 -5.81
C TRP A 38 -3.87 3.29 -4.70
N SER A 39 -4.29 3.14 -3.46
CA SER A 39 -3.39 2.98 -2.32
C SER A 39 -3.68 1.69 -1.56
N VAL A 40 -2.66 0.86 -1.37
CA VAL A 40 -2.69 -0.37 -0.59
C VAL A 40 -1.75 -0.20 0.61
N PHE A 41 -2.31 -0.13 1.82
CA PHE A 41 -1.49 0.11 3.00
C PHE A 41 -2.10 -0.43 4.29
N GLY A 42 -1.26 -0.53 5.31
CA GLY A 42 -1.61 -0.86 6.67
C GLY A 42 -0.83 0.00 7.66
N CYS A 43 -0.98 -0.30 8.94
CA CYS A 43 -0.14 0.28 9.99
C CYS A 43 0.47 -0.82 10.85
N GLY A 44 1.64 -0.53 11.43
CA GLY A 44 2.24 -1.41 12.42
C GLY A 44 1.44 -1.45 13.73
N GLY A 45 1.33 -2.63 14.32
CA GLY A 45 0.88 -2.81 15.69
C GLY A 45 1.95 -2.39 16.70
N GLU A 46 1.55 -2.16 17.94
CA GLU A 46 2.34 -1.74 19.10
C GLU A 46 3.18 -0.47 18.89
N ARG A 47 2.86 0.29 17.84
CA ARG A 47 3.58 1.51 17.44
C ARG A 47 2.60 2.57 16.96
N ASP A 48 2.73 3.76 17.54
CA ASP A 48 2.13 5.03 17.08
C ASP A 48 0.65 4.93 16.66
N PRO A 49 -0.28 4.44 17.50
CA PRO A 49 -1.69 4.26 17.12
C PRO A 49 -2.34 5.58 16.66
N GLY A 50 -1.88 6.73 17.19
CA GLY A 50 -2.38 8.05 16.80
C GLY A 50 -2.22 8.39 15.32
N LYS A 51 -1.32 7.72 14.58
CA LYS A 51 -1.16 7.95 13.13
C LYS A 51 -2.21 7.23 12.28
N ARG A 52 -2.82 6.16 12.80
CA ARG A 52 -3.74 5.28 12.06
C ARG A 52 -4.89 6.06 11.42
N PRO A 53 -5.70 6.85 12.17
CA PRO A 53 -6.77 7.64 11.56
C PRO A 53 -6.24 8.74 10.63
N LEU A 54 -5.07 9.34 10.91
CA LEU A 54 -4.49 10.37 10.05
C LEU A 54 -4.08 9.81 8.68
N MET A 55 -3.47 8.62 8.66
CA MET A 55 -3.13 7.93 7.41
C MET A 55 -4.39 7.51 6.64
N GLY A 56 -5.44 7.07 7.34
CA GLY A 56 -6.75 6.80 6.75
C GLY A 56 -7.34 8.03 6.05
N HIS A 57 -7.38 9.16 6.75
CA HIS A 57 -7.86 10.43 6.21
C HIS A 57 -7.16 10.81 4.91
N ILE A 58 -5.81 10.85 4.94
CA ILE A 58 -4.97 11.21 3.79
C ILE A 58 -5.23 10.28 2.60
N ALA A 59 -5.27 8.97 2.83
CA ALA A 59 -5.52 8.00 1.76
C ALA A 59 -6.90 8.20 1.12
N SER A 60 -7.95 8.43 1.92
CA SER A 60 -9.31 8.63 1.37
C SER A 60 -9.50 9.95 0.62
N GLU A 61 -8.69 10.96 0.91
CA GLU A 61 -8.73 12.25 0.22
C GLU A 61 -7.91 12.24 -1.08
N LEU A 62 -6.75 11.57 -1.09
CA LEU A 62 -5.78 11.67 -2.19
C LEU A 62 -5.80 10.47 -3.16
N SER A 63 -6.38 9.34 -2.77
CA SER A 63 -6.59 8.18 -3.64
C SER A 63 -8.01 8.15 -4.18
N ASP A 64 -8.19 7.59 -5.38
CA ASP A 64 -9.51 7.23 -5.89
C ASP A 64 -10.00 5.94 -5.22
N HIS A 65 -9.09 4.97 -5.04
CA HIS A 65 -9.37 3.68 -4.40
C HIS A 65 -8.41 3.39 -3.26
N VAL A 66 -8.96 3.00 -2.11
CA VAL A 66 -8.18 2.61 -0.93
C VAL A 66 -8.41 1.15 -0.59
N VAL A 67 -7.33 0.39 -0.47
CA VAL A 67 -7.31 -0.99 0.03
C VAL A 67 -6.56 -0.99 1.36
N LEU A 68 -7.28 -1.34 2.44
CA LEU A 68 -6.68 -1.48 3.77
C LEU A 68 -6.24 -2.92 3.99
N THR A 69 -5.04 -3.07 4.53
CA THR A 69 -4.43 -4.38 4.80
C THR A 69 -3.60 -4.38 6.07
N SER A 70 -3.14 -5.56 6.47
CA SER A 70 -2.09 -5.71 7.47
C SER A 70 -0.73 -5.23 6.93
N ASP A 71 0.09 -4.70 7.84
CA ASP A 71 1.53 -4.45 7.65
C ASP A 71 2.29 -5.31 8.66
N ASN A 72 2.76 -4.78 9.78
CA ASN A 72 3.41 -5.55 10.84
C ASN A 72 2.51 -5.52 12.08
N PRO A 73 1.46 -6.35 12.17
CA PRO A 73 0.45 -6.26 13.23
C PRO A 73 1.01 -6.62 14.62
N ARG A 74 2.14 -7.35 14.69
CA ARG A 74 2.75 -7.81 15.95
C ARG A 74 1.69 -8.50 16.81
N PHE A 75 1.56 -8.13 18.08
CA PHE A 75 0.58 -8.72 18.99
C PHE A 75 -0.82 -8.08 18.91
N GLU A 76 -1.03 -7.07 18.07
CA GLU A 76 -2.35 -6.47 17.86
C GLU A 76 -3.14 -7.23 16.78
N SER A 77 -4.47 -7.15 16.87
CA SER A 77 -5.36 -7.69 15.84
C SER A 77 -5.22 -6.88 14.55
N PRO A 78 -4.91 -7.52 13.39
CA PRO A 78 -4.87 -6.82 12.11
C PRO A 78 -6.19 -6.11 11.78
N LEU A 79 -7.32 -6.74 12.08
CA LEU A 79 -8.65 -6.17 11.84
C LEU A 79 -8.93 -4.97 12.74
N GLN A 80 -8.40 -4.97 13.96
CA GLN A 80 -8.52 -3.80 14.84
C GLN A 80 -7.74 -2.62 14.27
N ILE A 81 -6.48 -2.84 13.84
CA ILE A 81 -5.66 -1.79 13.21
C ILE A 81 -6.35 -1.24 11.97
N ILE A 82 -6.88 -2.11 11.10
CA ILE A 82 -7.65 -1.70 9.92
C ILE A 82 -8.86 -0.85 10.32
N GLY A 83 -9.61 -1.25 11.35
CA GLY A 83 -10.75 -0.48 11.87
C GLY A 83 -10.35 0.91 12.38
N GLU A 84 -9.19 1.03 13.03
CA GLU A 84 -8.65 2.30 13.50
C GLU A 84 -8.20 3.21 12.36
N ILE A 85 -7.58 2.65 11.30
CA ILE A 85 -7.27 3.41 10.08
C ILE A 85 -8.57 3.93 9.45
N ARG A 86 -9.56 3.03 9.27
CA ARG A 86 -10.86 3.34 8.69
C ARG A 86 -11.59 4.46 9.45
N SER A 87 -11.42 4.53 10.77
CA SER A 87 -12.09 5.54 11.60
C SER A 87 -11.74 6.99 11.22
N GLY A 88 -10.61 7.24 10.56
CA GLY A 88 -10.22 8.56 10.08
C GLY A 88 -10.55 8.83 8.61
N MET A 89 -11.04 7.83 7.86
CA MET A 89 -11.35 7.98 6.44
C MET A 89 -12.63 8.80 6.22
N THR A 90 -12.65 9.60 5.15
CA THR A 90 -13.83 10.34 4.70
C THR A 90 -14.69 9.55 3.72
N LYS A 91 -14.09 8.53 3.07
CA LYS A 91 -14.73 7.61 2.13
C LYS A 91 -14.39 6.19 2.56
N ASN A 92 -15.28 5.24 2.32
CA ASN A 92 -15.00 3.84 2.65
C ASN A 92 -13.90 3.27 1.75
N PRO A 93 -13.04 2.37 2.27
CA PRO A 93 -12.13 1.61 1.41
C PRO A 93 -12.93 0.71 0.47
N ILE A 94 -12.37 0.45 -0.72
CA ILE A 94 -12.96 -0.50 -1.66
C ILE A 94 -12.77 -1.95 -1.17
N LEU A 95 -11.74 -2.20 -0.37
CA LEU A 95 -11.46 -3.50 0.23
C LEU A 95 -10.75 -3.35 1.58
N GLU A 96 -11.18 -4.17 2.55
CA GLU A 96 -10.48 -4.45 3.80
C GLU A 96 -10.07 -5.93 3.78
N GLU A 97 -8.78 -6.22 3.62
CA GLU A 97 -8.25 -7.58 3.54
C GLU A 97 -6.97 -7.67 4.38
N ALA A 98 -7.00 -8.44 5.46
CA ALA A 98 -5.88 -8.53 6.39
C ALA A 98 -4.68 -9.28 5.81
N ASP A 99 -4.89 -10.17 4.84
CA ASP A 99 -3.81 -10.84 4.12
C ASP A 99 -3.22 -9.89 3.08
N ARG A 100 -2.01 -9.38 3.36
CA ARG A 100 -1.34 -8.39 2.52
C ARG A 100 -1.06 -8.89 1.11
N ALA A 101 -0.74 -10.17 0.93
CA ALA A 101 -0.53 -10.72 -0.41
C ALA A 101 -1.83 -10.71 -1.22
N LYS A 102 -2.97 -11.07 -0.59
CA LYS A 102 -4.29 -11.00 -1.24
C LYS A 102 -4.71 -9.57 -1.56
N ALA A 103 -4.48 -8.63 -0.64
CA ALA A 103 -4.77 -7.21 -0.86
C ALA A 103 -3.98 -6.64 -2.05
N ILE A 104 -2.68 -6.95 -2.13
CA ILE A 104 -1.82 -6.57 -3.26
C ILE A 104 -2.32 -7.22 -4.55
N GLN A 105 -2.60 -8.53 -4.52
CA GLN A 105 -3.11 -9.25 -5.69
C GLN A 105 -4.42 -8.65 -6.20
N PHE A 106 -5.34 -8.29 -5.31
CA PHE A 106 -6.58 -7.63 -5.68
C PHE A 106 -6.32 -6.31 -6.40
N ALA A 107 -5.59 -5.38 -5.77
CA ALA A 107 -5.34 -4.06 -6.35
C ALA A 107 -4.64 -4.15 -7.72
N VAL A 108 -3.59 -4.97 -7.82
CA VAL A 108 -2.80 -5.12 -9.06
C VAL A 108 -3.60 -5.77 -10.19
N LYS A 109 -4.54 -6.69 -9.88
CA LYS A 109 -5.38 -7.34 -10.89
C LYS A 109 -6.62 -6.54 -11.28
N THR A 110 -7.07 -5.63 -10.42
CA THR A 110 -8.29 -4.83 -10.64
C THR A 110 -7.99 -3.50 -11.29
N ALA A 111 -6.86 -2.87 -10.98
CA ALA A 111 -6.48 -1.58 -11.55
C ALA A 111 -6.30 -1.65 -13.07
N ALA A 112 -6.72 -0.60 -13.77
CA ALA A 112 -6.61 -0.49 -15.21
C ALA A 112 -5.15 -0.19 -15.63
N PRO A 113 -4.75 -0.48 -16.89
CA PRO A 113 -3.38 -0.23 -17.37
C PRO A 113 -2.88 1.23 -17.20
N GLU A 114 -3.79 2.19 -17.23
CA GLU A 114 -3.55 3.62 -17.05
C GLU A 114 -3.44 4.07 -15.58
N ASP A 115 -3.76 3.20 -14.64
CA ASP A 115 -3.80 3.48 -13.21
C ASP A 115 -2.40 3.40 -12.57
N TYR A 116 -2.33 3.94 -11.36
CA TYR A 116 -1.19 3.80 -10.46
C TYR A 116 -1.61 3.09 -9.17
N VAL A 117 -0.85 2.08 -8.75
CA VAL A 117 -1.06 1.35 -7.50
C VAL A 117 0.12 1.60 -6.57
N LEU A 118 -0.09 2.37 -5.50
CA LEU A 118 0.90 2.59 -4.45
C LEU A 118 0.77 1.51 -3.37
N LEU A 119 1.80 0.68 -3.22
CA LEU A 119 2.01 -0.22 -2.09
C LEU A 119 2.88 0.49 -1.06
N ALA A 120 2.26 1.00 0.01
CA ALA A 120 2.94 1.78 1.04
C ALA A 120 3.17 0.98 2.33
N GLY A 121 4.21 1.36 3.07
CA GLY A 121 4.53 0.87 4.40
C GLY A 121 5.80 0.02 4.46
N LYS A 122 5.86 -1.08 3.68
CA LYS A 122 6.94 -2.08 3.80
C LYS A 122 8.19 -1.76 2.99
N GLY A 123 8.08 -1.07 1.85
CA GLY A 123 9.21 -0.75 0.99
C GLY A 123 10.05 -1.99 0.63
N HIS A 124 11.29 -2.05 1.14
CA HIS A 124 12.23 -3.15 0.89
C HIS A 124 12.17 -4.28 1.93
N GLU A 125 11.28 -4.22 2.93
CA GLU A 125 11.09 -5.30 3.87
C GLU A 125 10.68 -6.61 3.16
N SER A 126 11.16 -7.74 3.70
CA SER A 126 10.92 -9.08 3.17
C SER A 126 10.21 -10.01 4.16
N GLU A 127 9.73 -9.45 5.25
CA GLU A 127 9.13 -10.19 6.37
C GLU A 127 7.89 -9.46 6.89
N GLN A 128 6.96 -10.22 7.46
CA GLN A 128 5.79 -9.73 8.18
C GLN A 128 5.79 -10.25 9.61
N LEU A 129 5.63 -9.35 10.59
CA LEU A 129 5.63 -9.71 12.01
C LEU A 129 4.20 -9.93 12.53
N ILE A 130 3.86 -11.17 12.90
CA ILE A 130 2.53 -11.57 13.39
C ILE A 130 2.69 -12.34 14.71
N GLY A 131 2.41 -11.68 15.83
CA GLY A 131 2.68 -12.18 17.17
C GLY A 131 4.16 -12.56 17.33
N HIS A 132 4.41 -13.84 17.56
CA HIS A 132 5.75 -14.41 17.66
C HIS A 132 6.33 -14.88 16.32
N LEU A 133 5.55 -14.82 15.24
CA LEU A 133 5.94 -15.32 13.92
C LEU A 133 6.54 -14.21 13.08
N THR A 134 7.61 -14.56 12.37
CA THR A 134 8.18 -13.77 11.27
C THR A 134 7.91 -14.54 9.99
N GLU A 135 6.92 -14.11 9.22
CA GLU A 135 6.54 -14.76 7.97
C GLU A 135 7.24 -14.11 6.77
N PRO A 136 7.76 -14.88 5.79
CA PRO A 136 8.33 -14.30 4.58
C PRO A 136 7.26 -13.57 3.76
N LEU A 137 7.42 -12.25 3.59
CA LEU A 137 6.54 -11.44 2.74
C LEU A 137 7.28 -10.20 2.22
N SER A 138 7.40 -10.11 0.90
CA SER A 138 7.93 -8.93 0.23
C SER A 138 6.97 -8.43 -0.83
N ASP A 139 6.51 -7.18 -0.69
CA ASP A 139 5.65 -6.52 -1.68
C ASP A 139 6.28 -6.57 -3.08
N ARG A 140 7.58 -6.36 -3.16
CA ARG A 140 8.35 -6.38 -4.41
C ARG A 140 8.32 -7.74 -5.09
N LEU A 141 8.48 -8.81 -4.31
CA LEU A 141 8.41 -10.17 -4.84
C LEU A 141 6.99 -10.52 -5.26
N GLU A 142 5.99 -10.07 -4.52
CA GLU A 142 4.58 -10.29 -4.88
C GLU A 142 4.23 -9.58 -6.19
N VAL A 143 4.63 -8.33 -6.38
CA VAL A 143 4.46 -7.60 -7.64
C VAL A 143 5.24 -8.25 -8.78
N THR A 144 6.49 -8.66 -8.54
CA THR A 144 7.31 -9.37 -9.54
C THR A 144 6.62 -10.67 -9.99
N ARG A 145 6.04 -11.42 -9.05
CA ARG A 145 5.31 -12.67 -9.32
C ARG A 145 4.03 -12.43 -10.10
N LEU A 146 3.31 -11.35 -9.81
CA LEU A 146 2.05 -11.00 -10.47
C LEU A 146 2.26 -10.46 -11.89
N LEU A 147 3.28 -9.61 -12.09
CA LEU A 147 3.51 -8.92 -13.36
C LEU A 147 4.54 -9.60 -14.27
N GLY A 148 5.35 -10.52 -13.73
CA GLY A 148 6.43 -11.18 -14.49
C GLY A 148 7.59 -10.25 -14.87
N CYS A 149 7.68 -9.06 -14.26
CA CYS A 149 8.73 -8.08 -14.51
C CYS A 149 9.53 -7.75 -13.23
N LYS A 150 10.80 -7.36 -13.40
CA LYS A 150 11.62 -6.83 -12.29
C LYS A 150 11.33 -5.35 -12.05
N GLY A 151 11.51 -4.91 -10.82
CA GLY A 151 11.39 -3.51 -10.46
C GLY A 151 12.41 -2.63 -11.19
N GLN A 152 11.97 -1.43 -11.53
CA GLN A 152 12.79 -0.40 -12.15
C GLN A 152 13.18 0.64 -11.09
N GLY A 153 14.44 1.05 -11.13
CA GLY A 153 14.94 2.13 -10.28
C GLY A 153 14.23 3.46 -10.59
N ALA A 154 14.36 4.43 -9.69
CA ALA A 154 13.91 5.78 -9.96
C ALA A 154 14.72 6.37 -11.14
N GLN A 155 14.19 6.29 -12.36
CA GLN A 155 14.56 7.24 -13.40
C GLN A 155 13.72 8.50 -13.17
N HIS A 156 14.41 9.65 -13.17
CA HIS A 156 13.91 11.02 -12.92
C HIS A 156 13.98 11.53 -11.48
N ALA A 157 15.21 11.60 -10.96
CA ALA A 157 15.66 12.83 -10.30
C ALA A 157 16.73 13.46 -11.21
N SER A 158 16.28 14.30 -12.13
CA SER A 158 17.11 15.24 -12.88
C SER A 158 16.42 16.58 -12.88
#